data_AF-A0A094FEW0-F1
#
_entry.id   AF-A0A094FEW0-F1
#
_cell.length_a   1.000
_cell.length_b   1.000
_cell.length_c   1.000
_cell.angle_alpha   90.00
_cell.angle_beta   90.00
_cell.angle_gamma   90.00
#
_symmetry.space_group_name_H-M   'P 1'
#
loop_
_entity.id
_entity.type
_entity.pdbx_description
1 polymer ?
#
loop_
_entity_poly.entity_id
_entity_poly.type
_entity_poly.pdbx_seq_one_letter_code
_entity_poly.pdbx_strand_id
1 'polypeptide(L)' 'MEACDTQTTLNMPSTPQVQVFQAATVTIDQVVDAIKIAGACILRNAVAIEHIDEIEQVPQHIGKNID' A
#
# COMPACT_ATOMS: atom_id res chain seq x y z
N MET A 1 -23.19 46.21 -14.49
CA MET A 1 -22.48 45.13 -15.20
C MET A 1 -22.12 44.11 -14.16
N GLU A 2 -22.92 43.05 -14.03
CA GLU A 2 -22.77 42.05 -12.97
C GLU A 2 -21.62 41.11 -13.33
N ALA A 3 -20.65 40.99 -12.41
CA ALA A 3 -19.58 40.02 -12.52
C ALA A 3 -20.18 38.63 -12.28
N CYS A 4 -20.26 37.81 -13.33
CA CYS A 4 -20.64 36.42 -13.23
C CYS A 4 -19.48 35.65 -12.58
N ASP A 5 -19.58 35.40 -11.28
CA ASP A 5 -18.71 34.48 -10.53
C ASP A 5 -18.92 33.05 -11.06
N THR A 6 -18.11 32.67 -12.05
CA THR A 6 -18.05 31.29 -12.52
C THR A 6 -17.06 30.54 -11.65
N GLN A 7 -17.49 30.16 -10.44
CA GLN A 7 -16.71 29.29 -9.57
C GLN A 7 -16.52 27.95 -10.29
N THR A 8 -15.35 27.76 -10.90
CA THR A 8 -14.99 26.50 -11.54
C THR A 8 -14.72 25.51 -10.42
N THR A 9 -15.72 24.71 -10.07
CA THR A 9 -15.51 23.55 -9.19
C THR A 9 -14.64 22.56 -9.95
N LEU A 10 -13.35 22.54 -9.62
CA LEU A 10 -12.43 21.53 -10.09
C LEU A 10 -12.91 20.20 -9.47
N ASN A 11 -13.62 19.37 -10.25
CA ASN A 11 -13.89 17.99 -9.89
C ASN A 11 -12.54 17.26 -9.91
N MET A 12 -11.79 17.35 -8.80
CA MET A 12 -10.64 16.50 -8.60
C MET A 12 -11.13 15.05 -8.63
N PRO A 13 -10.58 14.18 -9.50
CA PRO A 13 -10.89 12.77 -9.44
C PRO A 13 -10.53 12.30 -8.03
N SER A 14 -11.51 11.75 -7.30
CA SER A 14 -11.25 11.22 -5.97
C SER A 14 -10.21 10.11 -6.09
N THR A 15 -9.08 10.27 -5.40
CA THR A 15 -8.05 9.24 -5.39
C THR A 15 -8.68 7.95 -4.85
N PRO A 16 -8.64 6.84 -5.61
CA PRO A 16 -9.22 5.59 -5.16
C PRO A 16 -8.57 5.15 -3.84
N GLN A 17 -9.40 4.74 -2.88
CA GLN A 17 -8.91 4.35 -1.56
C GLN A 17 -8.20 3.00 -1.61
N VAL A 18 -7.04 2.93 -0.94
CA VAL A 18 -6.28 1.69 -0.78
C VAL A 18 -7.05 0.76 0.15
N GLN A 19 -7.41 -0.42 -0.35
CA GLN A 19 -8.13 -1.43 0.41
C GLN A 19 -7.18 -2.23 1.31
N VAL A 20 -7.68 -2.66 2.47
CA VAL A 20 -6.93 -3.45 3.45
C VAL A 20 -7.61 -4.81 3.61
N PHE A 21 -6.84 -5.87 3.41
CA PHE A 21 -7.30 -7.25 3.52
C PHE A 21 -6.52 -8.03 4.57
N GLN A 22 -7.12 -9.11 5.08
CA GLN A 22 -6.39 -10.13 5.84
C GLN A 22 -5.86 -11.17 4.86
N ALA A 23 -4.55 -11.41 4.86
CA ALA A 23 -3.91 -12.31 3.90
C ALA A 23 -4.46 -13.75 3.98
N ALA A 24 -4.84 -14.20 5.17
CA ALA A 24 -5.35 -15.55 5.41
C ALA A 24 -6.71 -15.85 4.73
N THR A 25 -7.50 -14.83 4.40
CA THR A 25 -8.89 -15.01 3.95
C THR A 25 -9.20 -14.36 2.61
N VAL A 26 -8.31 -13.51 2.10
CA VAL A 26 -8.52 -12.80 0.84
C VAL A 26 -8.23 -13.70 -0.34
N THR A 27 -9.01 -13.56 -1.40
CA THR A 27 -8.78 -14.26 -2.66
C THR A 27 -7.90 -13.43 -3.59
N ILE A 28 -7.23 -14.09 -4.53
CA ILE A 28 -6.40 -13.41 -5.54
C ILE A 28 -7.24 -12.46 -6.39
N ASP A 29 -8.46 -12.85 -6.77
CA ASP A 29 -9.36 -12.00 -7.58
C ASP A 29 -9.67 -10.67 -6.89
N GLN A 30 -9.94 -10.69 -5.58
CA GLN A 30 -10.18 -9.48 -4.80
C GLN A 30 -8.95 -8.57 -4.74
N VAL A 31 -7.75 -9.16 -4.61
CA VAL A 31 -6.48 -8.41 -4.63
C VAL A 31 -6.26 -7.76 -5.99
N VAL A 32 -6.47 -8.52 -7.07
CA VAL A 32 -6.32 -8.05 -8.45
C VAL A 32 -7.27 -6.90 -8.73
N ASP A 33 -8.54 -7.00 -8.31
CA ASP A 33 -9.52 -5.94 -8.52
C ASP A 33 -9.21 -4.68 -7.71
N ALA A 34 -8.72 -4.82 -6.47
CA ALA A 34 -8.26 -3.68 -5.69
C ALA A 34 -7.07 -2.96 -6.37
N ILE A 35 -6.12 -3.70 -6.94
CA ILE A 35 -4.97 -3.12 -7.65
C ILE A 35 -5.40 -2.46 -8.96
N LYS A 36 -6.34 -3.04 -9.72
CA LYS A 36 -6.84 -2.41 -10.96
C LYS A 36 -7.48 -1.04 -10.70
N ILE A 37 -8.16 -0.88 -9.57
CA ILE A 37 -8.87 0.36 -9.22
C ILE A 37 -7.93 1.35 -8.52
N ALA A 38 -7.21 0.92 -7.48
CA ALA A 38 -6.46 1.79 -6.58
C ALA A 38 -4.95 1.81 -6.84
N GLY A 39 -4.44 0.93 -7.71
CA GLY A 39 -3.01 0.74 -7.96
C GLY A 39 -2.28 -0.03 -6.87
N ALA A 40 -2.89 -0.21 -5.70
CA ALA A 40 -2.32 -0.92 -4.56
C ALA A 40 -3.39 -1.45 -3.60
N CYS A 41 -2.99 -2.41 -2.75
CA CYS A 41 -3.74 -2.83 -1.57
C CYS A 41 -2.76 -3.15 -0.43
N ILE A 42 -3.28 -3.22 0.80
CA ILE A 42 -2.52 -3.63 1.99
C ILE A 42 -2.97 -5.02 2.40
N LEU A 43 -2.04 -5.97 2.50
CA LEU A 43 -2.28 -7.30 3.06
C LEU A 43 -1.76 -7.36 4.49
N ARG A 44 -2.67 -7.43 5.46
CA ARG A 44 -2.31 -7.66 6.87
C ARG A 44 -1.93 -9.12 7.07
N ASN A 45 -0.88 -9.33 7.87
CA ASN A 45 -0.37 -10.66 8.22
C ASN A 45 0.00 -11.50 6.98
N ALA A 46 0.52 -10.84 5.93
CA ALA A 46 0.98 -11.52 4.71
C ALA A 46 2.21 -12.41 4.95
N VAL A 47 3.01 -12.05 5.95
CA VAL A 47 4.17 -12.82 6.42
C VAL A 47 3.88 -13.22 7.86
N ALA A 48 4.06 -14.51 8.18
CA ALA A 48 3.92 -14.99 9.55
C ALA A 48 5.02 -14.39 10.44
N ILE A 49 4.68 -14.08 11.69
CA ILE A 49 5.59 -13.39 12.63
C ILE A 49 6.89 -14.16 12.87
N GLU A 50 6.82 -15.48 12.89
CA GLU A 50 7.98 -16.36 13.04
C GLU A 50 9.06 -16.13 11.97
N HIS A 51 8.67 -15.81 10.74
CA HIS A 51 9.61 -15.48 9.67
C HIS A 51 10.18 -14.06 9.76
N ILE A 52 9.52 -13.15 10.48
CA ILE A 52 10.02 -11.80 10.71
C ILE A 52 11.14 -11.82 11.75
N ASP A 53 10.94 -12.56 12.84
CA ASP A 53 11.94 -12.69 13.92
C ASP A 53 13.27 -13.30 13.45
N GLU A 54 13.22 -14.23 12.48
CA GLU A 54 14.41 -14.81 11.84
C GLU A 54 15.23 -13.76 11.07
N ILE A 55 14.58 -12.76 10.47
CA ILE A 55 15.24 -11.68 9.71
C ILE A 55 15.87 -10.67 10.66
N GLU A 56 15.20 -10.33 11.76
CA GLU A 56 15.72 -9.39 12.76
C GLU A 56 16.96 -9.94 13.49
N GLN A 57 17.07 -11.26 13.62
CA GLN A 57 18.20 -11.94 14.27
C GLN A 57 19.43 -12.13 13.36
N VAL A 58 19.40 -11.69 12.10
CA VAL A 58 20.61 -11.65 11.27
C VAL A 58 21.37 -10.37 11.60
N PRO A 59 22.46 -10.40 12.41
CA PRO A 59 23.28 -9.23 12.60
C PRO A 59 23.86 -8.79 11.26
N GLN A 60 23.58 -7.54 10.87
CA GLN A 60 24.14 -6.91 9.68
C GLN A 60 25.68 -6.86 9.78
N HIS A 61 26.37 -7.93 9.38
CA HIS A 61 27.83 -7.99 9.26
C HIS A 61 28.32 -7.34 7.96
N ILE A 62 27.62 -6.31 7.47
CA ILE A 62 28.09 -5.52 6.33
C ILE A 62 28.89 -4.36 6.90
N GLY A 63 30.21 -4.49 6.96
CA GLY A 63 31.11 -3.36 7.21
C GLY A 63 32.23 -3.57 8.23
N LYS A 64 32.66 -4.81 8.52
CA LYS A 64 33.97 -5.02 9.15
C LYS A 64 34.84 -5.87 8.25
N ASN A 65 36.02 -5.34 7.96
CA ASN A 65 37.18 -5.95 7.29
C ASN A 65 37.30 -5.65 5.79
N ILE A 66 37.86 -4.49 5.47
CA ILE A 66 39.07 -4.48 4.64
C ILE A 66 40.09 -3.63 5.42
N ASP A 67 41.17 -4.31 5.80
CA ASP A 67 42.39 -3.80 6.45
C ASP A 67 43.06 -2.69 5.60
#